data_AF-A0A959ENW0-F1
#
_entry.id   AF-A0A959ENW0-F1
#
_cell.length_a   1.000
_cell.length_b   1.000
_cell.length_c   1.000
_cell.angle_alpha   90.00
_cell.angle_beta   90.00
_cell.angle_gamma   90.00
#
_symmetry.space_group_name_H-M   'P 1'
#
loop_
_entity.id
_entity.type
_entity.pdbx_description
1 polymer ?
#
loop_
_entity_poly.entity_id
_entity_poly.type
_entity_poly.pdbx_seq_one_letter_code
_entity_poly.pdbx_strand_id
1 'polypeptide(L)'
;MRFLLPLLCSLAVALAPLCGQQTVWVKDSSHFDRGVPETLNFEEENRTYFEDFDADGLPLIITTQRRNDQGVWEPWRRRELSYDDGLMTQLGIQFWNQATQGWENAVGRTFE
;
A
#
# COMPACT_ATOMS: atom_id res chain seq x y z
N MET A 1 41.58 26.67 -54.84
CA MET A 1 41.79 26.38 -53.41
C MET A 1 40.43 26.16 -52.78
N ARG A 2 40.14 24.91 -52.36
CA ARG A 2 38.87 24.48 -51.75
C ARG A 2 38.94 24.80 -50.24
N PHE A 3 37.97 25.55 -49.71
CA PHE A 3 37.74 25.62 -48.27
C PHE A 3 36.55 24.72 -47.92
N LEU A 4 36.86 23.56 -47.34
CA LEU A 4 35.94 22.67 -46.64
C LEU A 4 35.93 23.14 -45.18
N LEU A 5 34.82 23.72 -44.71
CA LEU A 5 34.56 23.87 -43.29
C LEU A 5 33.71 22.67 -42.85
N PRO A 6 34.15 21.84 -41.90
CA PRO A 6 33.35 20.74 -41.43
C PRO A 6 32.25 21.26 -40.49
N LEU A 7 31.03 20.81 -40.79
CA LEU A 7 29.86 20.83 -39.94
C LEU A 7 30.23 20.18 -38.59
N LEU A 8 30.43 20.99 -37.55
CA LEU A 8 30.72 20.50 -36.21
C LEU A 8 29.45 19.90 -35.60
N CYS A 9 29.48 18.58 -35.51
CA CYS A 9 28.77 17.68 -34.59
C CYS A 9 27.77 18.33 -33.62
N SER A 10 26.49 18.10 -33.92
CA SER A 10 25.61 17.17 -33.21
C SER A 10 25.99 16.72 -31.78
N LEU A 11 24.94 16.55 -30.98
CA LEU A 11 24.88 15.98 -29.62
C LEU A 11 25.25 16.97 -28.51
N ALA A 12 24.39 17.98 -28.33
CA ALA A 12 24.05 18.39 -26.97
C ALA A 12 23.42 17.18 -26.29
N VAL A 13 24.24 16.51 -25.48
CA VAL A 13 23.87 15.46 -24.55
C VAL A 13 22.79 16.00 -23.63
N ALA A 14 21.53 15.75 -23.98
CA ALA A 14 20.42 15.79 -23.03
C ALA A 14 20.57 14.55 -22.14
N LEU A 15 21.55 14.58 -21.23
CA LEU A 15 21.56 13.76 -20.03
C LEU A 15 20.39 14.25 -19.17
N ALA A 16 19.18 13.84 -19.55
CA ALA A 16 18.08 13.83 -18.62
C ALA A 16 18.56 13.04 -17.40
N PRO A 17 18.44 13.58 -16.18
CA PRO A 17 18.83 12.85 -14.99
C PRO A 17 17.85 11.67 -14.87
N LEU A 18 18.29 10.49 -15.29
CA LEU A 18 17.71 9.19 -14.95
C LEU A 18 18.06 8.80 -13.50
N CYS A 19 18.29 9.80 -12.65
CA CYS A 19 18.60 9.61 -11.24
C CYS A 19 17.35 9.91 -10.43
N GLY A 20 16.73 8.86 -9.91
CA GLY A 20 15.87 8.99 -8.74
C GLY A 20 14.38 8.70 -8.95
N GLN A 21 13.97 7.91 -9.95
CA GLN A 21 12.68 7.22 -9.79
C GLN A 21 12.89 6.14 -8.74
N GLN A 22 12.69 6.51 -7.48
CA GLN A 22 12.60 5.58 -6.38
C GLN A 22 11.34 4.77 -6.64
N THR A 23 11.48 3.57 -7.21
CA THR A 23 10.37 2.65 -7.38
C THR A 23 9.94 2.20 -6.00
N VAL A 24 8.92 2.86 -5.45
CA VAL A 24 8.22 2.38 -4.27
C VAL A 24 7.47 1.14 -4.72
N TRP A 25 7.94 -0.04 -4.30
CA TRP A 25 7.22 -1.29 -4.48
C TRP A 25 6.00 -1.26 -3.56
N VAL A 26 4.88 -0.83 -4.12
CA VAL A 26 3.60 -0.89 -3.43
C VAL A 26 3.14 -2.34 -3.43
N LYS A 27 3.00 -2.92 -2.23
CA LYS A 27 2.46 -4.27 -2.06
C LYS A 27 0.95 -4.17 -2.18
N ASP A 28 0.35 -4.85 -3.16
CA ASP A 28 -1.10 -4.77 -3.36
C ASP A 28 -1.89 -5.45 -2.23
N SER A 29 -1.43 -6.63 -1.78
CA SER A 29 -2.08 -7.37 -0.70
C SER A 29 -1.15 -8.26 0.11
N SER A 30 -1.58 -8.61 1.32
CA SER A 30 -0.99 -9.65 2.18
C SER A 30 -2.05 -10.67 2.55
N HIS A 31 -1.75 -11.96 2.42
CA HIS A 31 -2.63 -13.07 2.78
C HIS A 31 -2.06 -13.77 4.02
N PHE A 32 -2.95 -14.15 4.95
CA PHE A 32 -2.62 -14.87 6.17
C PHE A 32 -3.44 -16.14 6.23
N ASP A 33 -2.75 -17.27 6.31
CA ASP A 33 -3.38 -18.59 6.36
C ASP A 33 -3.43 -19.11 7.79
N ARG A 34 -4.49 -19.86 8.10
CA ARG A 34 -4.70 -20.55 9.36
C ARG A 34 -4.55 -22.06 9.13
N GLY A 35 -3.80 -22.72 10.00
CA GLY A 35 -3.71 -24.18 9.99
C GLY A 35 -5.04 -24.84 10.31
N VAL A 36 -5.40 -25.89 9.57
CA VAL A 36 -6.60 -26.69 9.82
C VAL A 36 -6.28 -27.79 10.83
N PRO A 37 -6.99 -27.87 11.98
CA PRO A 37 -6.71 -28.85 13.02
C PRO A 37 -6.61 -30.28 12.48
N GLU A 38 -5.64 -31.04 13.00
CA GLU A 38 -5.43 -32.45 12.65
C GLU A 38 -5.08 -32.73 11.17
N THR A 39 -4.71 -31.71 10.41
CA THR A 39 -4.27 -31.85 9.01
C THR A 39 -2.95 -31.11 8.76
N LEU A 40 -2.37 -31.30 7.56
CA LEU A 40 -1.25 -30.49 7.05
C LEU A 40 -1.74 -29.34 6.15
N ASN A 41 -3.04 -29.08 6.12
CA ASN A 41 -3.65 -28.09 5.25
C ASN A 41 -3.72 -26.72 5.93
N PHE A 42 -3.77 -25.70 5.09
CA PHE A 42 -3.91 -24.30 5.47
C PHE A 42 -5.08 -23.68 4.72
N GLU A 43 -5.79 -22.76 5.36
CA GLU A 43 -6.90 -22.01 4.77
C GLU A 43 -6.65 -20.52 4.91
N GLU A 44 -6.82 -19.77 3.81
CA GLU A 44 -6.78 -18.31 3.83
C GLU A 44 -7.85 -17.77 4.79
N GLU A 45 -7.41 -17.14 5.88
CA GLU A 45 -8.31 -16.60 6.91
C GLU A 45 -8.51 -15.11 6.70
N ASN A 46 -7.42 -14.38 6.45
CA ASN A 46 -7.44 -12.93 6.33
C ASN A 46 -6.65 -12.47 5.11
N ARG A 47 -7.18 -11.47 4.40
CA ARG A 47 -6.44 -10.72 3.38
C ARG A 47 -6.42 -9.25 3.73
N THR A 48 -5.29 -8.60 3.54
CA THR A 48 -5.12 -7.16 3.78
C THR A 48 -4.72 -6.50 2.48
N TYR A 49 -5.36 -5.39 2.14
CA TYR A 49 -4.99 -4.53 1.01
C TYR A 49 -4.92 -3.07 1.47
N PHE A 50 -4.29 -2.25 0.64
CA PHE A 50 -4.02 -0.85 0.91
C PHE A 50 -4.89 -0.03 -0.04
N GLU A 51 -5.76 0.81 0.52
CA GLU A 51 -6.77 1.53 -0.26
C GLU A 51 -6.29 2.90 -0.72
N ASP A 52 -5.43 3.54 0.08
CA ASP A 52 -4.99 4.91 -0.14
C ASP A 52 -3.56 5.11 0.38
N PHE A 53 -2.84 6.06 -0.22
CA PHE A 53 -1.45 6.38 0.05
C PHE A 53 -1.21 7.88 0.00
N ASP A 54 -0.25 8.38 0.77
CA ASP A 54 0.18 9.78 0.70
C ASP A 54 1.13 10.04 -0.50
N ALA A 55 1.63 11.26 -0.60
CA ALA A 55 2.52 11.68 -1.69
C ALA A 55 3.87 10.95 -1.71
N ASP A 56 4.30 10.43 -0.54
CA ASP A 56 5.54 9.67 -0.38
C ASP A 56 5.32 8.15 -0.53
N GLY A 57 4.07 7.73 -0.76
CA GLY A 57 3.70 6.33 -0.95
C GLY A 57 3.51 5.57 0.37
N LEU A 58 3.33 6.25 1.50
CA LEU A 58 2.98 5.63 2.78
C LEU A 58 1.46 5.37 2.84
N PRO A 59 1.03 4.21 3.35
CA PRO A 59 -0.38 3.84 3.32
C PRO A 59 -1.22 4.66 4.30
N LEU A 60 -2.23 5.35 3.81
CA LEU A 60 -3.19 6.11 4.63
C LEU A 60 -4.34 5.23 5.12
N ILE A 61 -4.77 4.25 4.30
CA ILE A 61 -5.88 3.35 4.63
C ILE A 61 -5.47 1.92 4.36
N ILE A 62 -5.61 1.07 5.39
CA ILE A 62 -5.34 -0.37 5.33
C ILE A 62 -6.60 -1.13 5.72
N THR A 63 -7.12 -1.96 4.81
CA THR A 63 -8.31 -2.77 5.08
C THR A 63 -7.97 -4.25 5.10
N THR A 64 -8.39 -4.91 6.17
CA THR A 64 -8.35 -6.35 6.33
C THR A 64 -9.77 -6.91 6.14
N GLN A 65 -9.88 -7.90 5.27
CA GLN A 65 -11.05 -8.74 5.10
C GLN A 65 -10.79 -10.11 5.71
N ARG A 66 -11.86 -10.74 6.20
CA ARG A 66 -11.86 -12.11 6.71
C ARG A 66 -12.75 -12.98 5.84
N ARG A 67 -12.35 -14.22 5.61
CA ARG A 67 -13.15 -15.19 4.89
C ARG A 67 -14.18 -15.81 5.84
N ASN A 68 -15.46 -15.82 5.46
CA ASN A 68 -16.52 -16.48 6.22
C ASN A 68 -16.61 -17.99 5.88
N ASP A 69 -17.49 -18.71 6.57
CA ASP A 69 -17.68 -20.16 6.39
C ASP A 69 -18.21 -20.55 4.99
N GLN A 70 -18.77 -19.60 4.25
CA GLN A 70 -19.22 -19.78 2.86
C GLN A 70 -18.10 -19.51 1.85
N GLY A 71 -16.89 -19.20 2.33
CA GLY A 71 -15.74 -18.87 1.49
C GLY A 71 -15.78 -17.47 0.91
N VAL A 72 -16.69 -16.60 1.38
CA VAL A 72 -16.86 -15.21 0.93
C VAL A 72 -15.98 -14.28 1.77
N TRP A 73 -15.35 -13.30 1.12
CA TRP A 73 -14.56 -12.28 1.79
C TRP A 73 -15.43 -11.13 2.28
N GLU A 74 -15.35 -10.85 3.58
CA GLU A 74 -16.12 -9.80 4.23
C GLU A 74 -15.19 -8.76 4.88
N PRO A 75 -15.57 -7.47 4.92
CA PRO A 75 -14.82 -6.48 5.69
C PRO A 75 -14.75 -6.88 7.16
N TRP A 76 -13.57 -6.76 7.75
CA TRP A 76 -13.35 -7.13 9.16
C TRP A 76 -12.78 -5.96 9.96
N ARG A 77 -11.66 -5.39 9.51
CA ARG A 77 -10.96 -4.32 10.22
C ARG A 77 -10.40 -3.32 9.22
N ARG A 78 -10.49 -2.03 9.53
CA ARG A 78 -9.83 -0.94 8.80
C ARG A 78 -8.89 -0.19 9.73
N ARG A 79 -7.78 0.29 9.19
CA ARG A 79 -6.88 1.23 9.86
C ARG A 79 -6.77 2.49 9.04
N GLU A 80 -6.83 3.63 9.72
CA GLU A 80 -6.58 4.96 9.16
C GLU A 80 -5.30 5.49 9.80
N LEU A 81 -4.37 5.94 8.97
CA LEU A 81 -3.02 6.30 9.35
C LEU A 81 -2.76 7.75 8.94
N SER A 82 -1.94 8.44 9.70
CA SER A 82 -1.42 9.76 9.31
C SER A 82 0.05 9.84 9.64
N TYR A 83 0.77 10.59 8.82
CA TYR A 83 2.21 10.74 8.90
C TYR A 83 2.58 12.23 8.93
N ASP A 84 3.68 12.55 9.60
CA ASP A 84 4.38 13.83 9.53
C ASP A 84 5.86 13.54 9.33
N ASP A 85 6.47 14.10 8.29
CA ASP A 85 7.85 13.83 7.86
C ASP A 85 8.19 12.31 7.80
N GLY A 86 7.25 11.52 7.26
CA GLY A 86 7.36 10.06 7.15
C GLY A 86 7.21 9.27 8.45
N LEU A 87 7.01 9.94 9.59
CA LEU A 87 6.75 9.32 10.89
C LEU A 87 5.25 9.24 11.16
N MET A 88 4.77 8.06 11.56
CA MET A 88 3.34 7.88 11.86
C MET A 88 2.95 8.68 13.11
N THR A 89 2.04 9.64 12.96
CA THR A 89 1.53 10.50 14.05
C THR A 89 0.16 10.06 14.54
N GLN A 90 -0.64 9.36 13.73
CA GLN A 90 -1.97 8.88 14.12
C GLN A 90 -2.26 7.47 13.62
N LEU A 91 -2.99 6.71 14.45
CA LEU A 91 -3.55 5.40 14.13
C LEU A 91 -5.00 5.32 14.62
N GLY A 92 -5.94 5.30 13.67
CA GLY A 92 -7.32 4.90 13.88
C GLY A 92 -7.51 3.41 13.56
N ILE A 93 -8.23 2.68 14.41
CA ILE A 93 -8.67 1.30 14.16
C ILE A 93 -10.18 1.27 14.19
N GLN A 94 -10.75 0.73 13.12
CA GLN A 94 -12.18 0.53 12.95
C GLN A 94 -12.49 -0.96 12.75
N PHE A 95 -13.64 -1.40 13.22
CA PHE A 95 -14.20 -2.71 12.89
C PHE A 95 -15.44 -2.55 12.04
N TRP A 96 -15.67 -3.53 11.16
CA TRP A 96 -16.89 -3.55 10.36
C TRP A 96 -18.07 -3.99 11.22
N ASN A 97 -19.12 -3.18 11.25
CA ASN A 97 -20.40 -3.55 11.85
C ASN A 97 -21.34 -4.05 10.75
N GLN A 98 -21.66 -5.35 10.79
CA GLN A 98 -22.55 -5.98 9.81
C GLN A 98 -24.00 -5.48 9.91
N ALA A 99 -24.47 -5.08 11.10
CA ALA A 99 -25.85 -4.61 11.27
C ALA A 99 -26.07 -3.23 10.64
N THR A 100 -25.08 -2.35 10.75
CA THR A 100 -25.14 -0.99 10.16
C THR A 100 -24.53 -0.92 8.77
N GLN A 101 -23.84 -1.97 8.31
CA GLN A 101 -23.07 -2.00 7.06
C GLN A 101 -22.07 -0.83 7.00
N GLY A 102 -21.35 -0.59 8.10
CA GLY A 102 -20.44 0.54 8.24
C GLY A 102 -19.25 0.27 9.14
N TRP A 103 -18.25 1.15 9.05
CA TRP A 103 -17.08 1.14 9.92
C TRP A 103 -17.37 1.83 11.24
N GLU A 104 -17.00 1.20 12.35
CA GLU A 104 -17.13 1.76 13.68
C GLU A 104 -15.77 1.94 14.33
N ASN A 105 -15.51 3.13 14.87
CA ASN A 105 -14.27 3.47 15.55
C ASN A 105 -14.13 2.64 16.83
N ALA A 106 -12.99 1.96 16.98
CA ALA A 106 -12.70 1.13 18.13
C ALA A 106 -11.53 1.66 18.96
N VAL A 107 -10.46 2.12 18.30
CA VAL A 107 -9.26 2.64 18.97
C VAL A 107 -8.70 3.80 18.16
N GLY A 108 -8.32 4.89 18.83
CA GLY A 108 -7.51 5.96 18.27
C GLY A 108 -6.24 6.13 19.09
N ARG A 109 -5.09 6.28 18.44
CA ARG A 109 -3.81 6.63 19.09
C ARG A 109 -3.14 7.76 18.34
N THR A 110 -2.55 8.67 19.09
CA THR A 110 -1.69 9.76 18.61
C THR A 110 -0.29 9.55 19.17
N PHE A 111 0.71 9.83 18.36
CA PHE A 111 2.12 9.73 18.70
C PHE A 111 2.73 11.13 18.61
N GLU A 112 3.58 11.45 19.59
CA GLU A 112 4.32 12.72 19.71
C GLU A 112 5.82 12.48 19.51
#